data_AF-G7CM41-F1
#
_entry.id   AF-G7CM41-F1
#
_cell.length_a   1.000
_cell.length_b   1.000
_cell.length_c   1.000
_cell.angle_alpha   90.00
_cell.angle_beta   90.00
_cell.angle_gamma   90.00
#
_symmetry.space_group_name_H-M   'P 1'
#
loop_
_entity.id
_entity.type
_entity.pdbx_description
1 polymer ?
#
loop_
_entity_poly.entity_id
_entity_poly.type
_entity_poly.pdbx_seq_one_letter_code
_entity_poly.pdbx_strand_id
1 'polypeptide(L)'
;MAHIRRWGAVYILILLFAGSWLGQFFTQLAEFHSTQQQHGQAFEWGEYLVQFWAATLENWQSEWLQLIFQAILLLGAKHWLFRVDAQDLERIETKIDKLVQAGGEPAGATRPVPVTPPPPP
;
A
#
# COMPACT_ATOMS: atom_id res chain seq x y z
N MET A 1 -31.15 -20.22 4.24
CA MET A 1 -30.80 -19.12 3.30
C MET A 1 -29.87 -18.03 3.88
N ALA A 2 -29.76 -17.85 5.20
CA ALA A 2 -28.86 -16.83 5.79
C ALA A 2 -27.36 -17.04 5.52
N HIS A 3 -26.90 -18.29 5.38
CA HIS A 3 -25.50 -18.63 5.16
C HIS A 3 -24.99 -18.17 3.78
N ILE A 4 -25.78 -18.39 2.74
CA ILE A 4 -25.47 -17.93 1.37
C ILE A 4 -25.46 -16.40 1.30
N ARG A 5 -26.32 -15.70 2.03
CA ARG A 5 -26.29 -14.23 2.06
C ARG A 5 -25.06 -13.68 2.80
N ARG A 6 -24.55 -14.41 3.80
CA ARG A 6 -23.37 -14.03 4.59
C ARG A 6 -22.04 -14.34 3.86
N TRP A 7 -22.01 -15.45 3.11
CA TRP A 7 -20.80 -15.95 2.45
C TRP A 7 -20.87 -15.91 0.92
N GLY A 8 -21.91 -15.29 0.35
CA GLY A 8 -22.16 -15.26 -1.09
C GLY A 8 -20.96 -14.75 -1.88
N ALA A 9 -20.32 -13.68 -1.41
CA ALA A 9 -19.10 -13.15 -2.01
C ALA A 9 -17.96 -14.18 -2.04
N VAL A 10 -17.77 -14.95 -0.97
CA VAL A 10 -16.74 -16.01 -0.92
C VAL A 10 -17.03 -17.10 -1.94
N TYR A 11 -18.28 -17.56 -2.05
CA TYR A 11 -18.63 -18.56 -3.07
C TYR A 11 -18.46 -18.05 -4.49
N ILE A 12 -18.85 -16.80 -4.76
CA ILE A 12 -18.64 -16.17 -6.07
C ILE A 12 -17.14 -16.05 -6.37
N LEU A 13 -16.33 -15.61 -5.42
CA LEU A 13 -14.88 -15.50 -5.60
C LEU A 13 -14.22 -16.86 -5.83
N ILE A 14 -14.61 -17.89 -5.08
CA ILE A 14 -14.12 -19.26 -5.31
C ILE A 14 -14.50 -19.75 -6.71
N LEU A 15 -15.74 -19.48 -7.14
CA LEU A 15 -16.21 -19.88 -8.47
C LEU A 15 -15.46 -19.14 -9.59
N LEU A 16 -15.26 -17.83 -9.45
CA LEU A 16 -14.48 -17.03 -10.39
C LEU A 16 -13.02 -17.48 -10.42
N PHE A 17 -12.42 -17.75 -9.26
CA PHE A 17 -11.05 -18.24 -9.13
C PHE A 17 -10.88 -19.62 -9.78
N ALA A 18 -11.76 -20.56 -9.46
CA ALA A 18 -11.73 -21.89 -10.08
C ALA A 18 -11.95 -21.80 -11.59
N GLY A 19 -12.87 -20.94 -12.04
CA GLY A 19 -13.10 -20.66 -13.45
C GLY A 19 -11.87 -20.10 -14.16
N SER A 20 -11.19 -19.12 -13.56
CA SER A 20 -9.96 -18.55 -14.14
C SER A 20 -8.81 -19.55 -14.14
N TRP A 21 -8.68 -20.35 -13.08
CA TRP A 21 -7.63 -21.37 -12.98
C TRP A 21 -7.83 -22.50 -13.99
N LEU A 22 -9.08 -22.92 -14.22
CA LEU A 22 -9.43 -23.83 -15.32
C LEU A 22 -9.17 -23.19 -16.69
N GLY A 23 -9.48 -21.90 -16.86
CA GLY A 23 -9.15 -21.16 -18.08
C GLY A 23 -7.65 -21.18 -18.37
N GLN A 24 -6.82 -20.93 -17.35
CA GLN A 24 -5.36 -21.03 -17.44
C GLN A 24 -4.93 -22.45 -17.83
N PHE A 25 -5.48 -23.48 -17.19
CA PHE A 25 -5.21 -24.89 -17.50
C PHE A 25 -5.45 -25.16 -18.99
N PHE A 26 -6.66 -24.91 -19.50
CA PHE A 26 -6.98 -25.20 -20.90
C PHE A 26 -6.17 -24.36 -21.90
N THR A 27 -5.87 -23.10 -21.57
CA THR A 27 -5.05 -22.25 -22.43
C THR A 27 -3.62 -22.80 -22.55
N GLN A 28 -2.98 -23.14 -21.42
CA GLN A 28 -1.66 -23.75 -21.43
C GLN A 28 -1.67 -25.14 -22.08
N LEU A 29 -2.75 -25.91 -21.92
CA LEU A 29 -2.88 -27.22 -22.55
C LEU A 29 -2.90 -27.10 -24.08
N ALA A 30 -3.64 -26.13 -24.60
CA ALA A 30 -3.69 -25.86 -26.04
C ALA A 30 -2.32 -25.43 -26.59
N GLU A 31 -1.61 -24.58 -25.86
CA GLU A 31 -0.26 -24.12 -26.22
C GLU A 31 0.77 -25.25 -26.18
N PHE A 32 0.76 -26.06 -25.12
CA PHE A 32 1.62 -27.22 -24.97
C PHE A 32 1.39 -28.23 -26.10
N HIS A 33 0.14 -28.57 -26.37
CA HIS A 33 -0.23 -29.49 -27.44
C HIS A 33 0.15 -28.96 -28.83
N SER A 34 0.03 -27.64 -29.07
CA SER A 34 0.53 -27.00 -30.30
C SER A 34 2.05 -27.12 -30.42
N THR A 35 2.77 -26.90 -29.33
CA THR A 35 4.25 -26.95 -29.29
C THR A 35 4.75 -28.37 -29.57
N GLN A 36 4.16 -29.38 -28.94
CA GLN A 36 4.50 -30.79 -29.16
C GLN A 36 4.29 -31.20 -30.62
N GLN A 37 3.16 -30.81 -31.23
CA GLN A 37 2.90 -31.06 -32.66
C GLN A 37 3.93 -30.40 -33.58
N GLN A 38 4.31 -29.16 -33.30
CA GLN A 38 5.32 -28.43 -34.09
C GLN A 38 6.70 -29.12 -34.02
N HIS A 39 7.03 -29.74 -32.90
CA HIS A 39 8.27 -30.50 -32.71
C HIS A 39 8.15 -31.99 -33.10
N GLY A 40 6.98 -32.44 -33.58
CA GLY A 40 6.75 -33.84 -33.93
C GLY A 40 6.80 -34.80 -32.74
N GLN A 41 6.58 -34.29 -31.53
CA GLN A 41 6.62 -35.04 -30.28
C GLN A 41 5.22 -35.51 -29.88
N ALA A 42 5.15 -36.65 -29.17
CA ALA A 42 3.90 -37.18 -28.66
C ALA A 42 3.50 -36.43 -27.39
N PHE A 43 2.20 -36.12 -27.25
CA PHE A 43 1.70 -35.46 -26.07
C PHE A 43 1.86 -36.33 -24.81
N GLU A 44 2.48 -35.77 -23.77
CA GLU A 44 2.64 -36.41 -22.47
C GLU A 44 1.98 -35.61 -21.35
N TRP A 45 1.04 -36.24 -20.63
CA TRP A 45 0.34 -35.60 -19.49
C TRP A 45 1.27 -35.24 -18.34
N GLY A 46 2.32 -36.05 -18.09
CA GLY A 46 3.26 -35.82 -17.00
C GLY A 46 4.02 -34.51 -17.17
N GLU A 47 4.59 -34.30 -18.35
CA GLU A 47 5.30 -33.08 -18.71
C GLU A 47 4.39 -31.85 -18.62
N TYR A 48 3.19 -31.94 -19.21
CA TYR A 48 2.22 -30.84 -19.15
C TYR A 48 1.83 -30.47 -17.71
N LEU A 49 1.52 -31.45 -16.85
CA LEU A 49 1.14 -31.18 -15.47
C LEU A 49 2.28 -30.57 -14.66
N VAL A 50 3.53 -31.03 -14.87
CA VAL A 50 4.70 -30.43 -14.25
C VAL A 50 4.84 -28.97 -14.68
N GLN A 51 4.71 -28.68 -15.97
CA GLN A 51 4.85 -27.33 -16.50
C GLN A 51 3.72 -26.40 -16.03
N PHE A 52 2.47 -26.89 -16.00
CA PHE A 52 1.31 -26.17 -15.49
C PHE A 52 1.47 -25.80 -14.01
N TRP A 53 1.89 -26.75 -13.19
CA TRP A 53 2.13 -26.49 -11.77
C TRP A 53 3.34 -25.61 -11.54
N ALA A 54 4.42 -25.78 -12.31
CA ALA A 54 5.58 -24.89 -12.24
C ALA A 54 5.17 -23.43 -12.52
N ALA A 55 4.45 -23.18 -13.61
CA ALA A 55 3.96 -21.85 -13.95
C ALA A 55 3.00 -21.28 -12.88
N THR A 56 2.10 -22.12 -12.34
CA THR A 56 1.18 -21.71 -11.27
C THR A 56 1.94 -21.35 -9.99
N LEU A 57 2.90 -22.18 -9.58
CA LEU A 57 3.68 -21.97 -8.36
C LEU A 57 4.69 -20.84 -8.50
N GLU A 58 5.27 -20.62 -9.69
CA GLU A 58 6.15 -19.50 -9.97
C GLU A 58 5.39 -18.17 -9.87
N ASN A 59 4.18 -18.10 -10.44
CA ASN A 59 3.32 -16.93 -10.29
C ASN A 59 2.97 -16.69 -8.81
N TRP A 60 2.66 -17.75 -8.05
CA TRP A 60 2.37 -17.58 -6.63
C TRP A 60 3.61 -17.14 -5.86
N GLN A 61 4.77 -17.72 -6.15
CA GLN A 61 6.04 -17.37 -5.53
C GLN A 61 6.35 -15.87 -5.70
N SER A 62 6.24 -15.34 -6.92
CA SER A 62 6.51 -13.93 -7.18
C SER A 62 5.55 -12.99 -6.45
N GLU A 63 4.26 -13.33 -6.41
CA GLU A 63 3.24 -12.57 -5.69
C GLU A 63 3.49 -12.59 -4.17
N TRP A 64 3.84 -13.75 -3.58
CA TRP A 64 4.20 -13.82 -2.17
C TRP A 64 5.45 -12.99 -1.86
N LEU A 65 6.48 -13.07 -2.70
CA LEU A 65 7.69 -12.28 -2.54
C LEU A 65 7.37 -10.78 -2.63
N GLN A 66 6.52 -10.38 -3.56
CA GLN A 66 6.04 -9.01 -3.70
C GLN A 66 5.29 -8.55 -2.45
N LEU A 67 4.37 -9.35 -1.92
CA LEU A 67 3.61 -9.03 -0.71
C LEU A 67 4.53 -8.90 0.52
N ILE A 68 5.52 -9.79 0.66
CA ILE A 68 6.53 -9.71 1.74
C ILE A 68 7.35 -8.43 1.59
N PHE A 69 7.84 -8.13 0.39
CA PHE A 69 8.64 -6.94 0.13
C PHE A 69 7.82 -5.67 0.39
N GLN A 70 6.59 -5.61 -0.09
CA GLN A 70 5.66 -4.52 0.17
C GLN A 70 5.38 -4.35 1.66
N ALA A 71 5.16 -5.44 2.40
CA ALA A 71 4.96 -5.39 3.84
C ALA A 71 6.20 -4.84 4.56
N ILE A 72 7.40 -5.28 4.18
CA ILE A 72 8.67 -4.76 4.71
C ILE A 72 8.81 -3.27 4.41
N LEU A 73 8.54 -2.84 3.17
CA LEU A 73 8.60 -1.43 2.79
C LEU A 73 7.59 -0.58 3.57
N LEU A 74 6.35 -1.04 3.73
CA LEU A 74 5.32 -0.33 4.50
C LEU A 74 5.67 -0.26 5.99
N LEU A 75 6.18 -1.35 6.57
CA LEU A 75 6.63 -1.37 7.97
C LEU A 75 7.87 -0.49 8.18
N GLY A 76 8.81 -0.50 7.23
CA GLY A 76 10.00 0.35 7.24
C GLY A 76 9.64 1.83 7.09
N ALA A 77 8.77 2.17 6.12
CA ALA A 77 8.25 3.51 5.93
C ALA A 77 7.49 4.00 7.16
N LYS A 78 6.63 3.16 7.74
CA LYS A 78 5.97 3.42 9.03
C LYS A 78 7.00 3.76 10.11
N HIS A 79 8.03 2.93 10.29
CA HIS A 79 9.05 3.15 11.32
C HIS A 79 9.85 4.44 11.08
N TRP A 80 10.24 4.72 9.84
CA TRP A 80 11.00 5.92 9.49
C TRP A 80 10.16 7.20 9.60
N LEU A 81 8.95 7.20 9.04
CA LEU A 81 8.04 8.33 9.01
C LEU A 81 7.57 8.70 10.43
N PHE A 82 7.06 7.74 11.21
CA PHE A 82 6.56 8.04 12.56
C PHE A 82 7.67 8.39 13.56
N ARG A 83 8.92 7.97 13.32
CA ARG A 83 10.06 8.41 14.14
C ARG A 83 10.41 9.88 13.89
N VAL A 84 10.30 10.33 12.63
CA VAL A 84 10.52 11.73 12.26
C VAL A 84 9.36 12.61 12.74
N ASP A 85 8.11 12.14 12.59
CA ASP A 85 6.91 12.89 13.00
C ASP A 85 6.89 13.23 14.49
N ALA A 86 7.31 12.32 15.37
CA ALA A 86 7.32 12.58 16.81
C ALA A 86 8.23 13.76 17.18
N GLN A 87 9.42 13.84 16.56
CA GLN A 87 10.37 14.92 16.82
C GLN A 87 9.94 16.25 16.21
N ASP A 88 9.37 16.21 15.00
CA ASP A 88 8.89 17.42 14.33
C ASP A 88 7.66 17.99 15.03
N LEU A 89 6.77 17.13 15.55
CA LEU A 89 5.60 17.56 16.32
C LEU A 89 5.97 18.25 17.63
N GLU A 90 6.89 17.68 18.42
CA GLU A 90 7.42 18.31 19.65
C GLU A 90 8.05 19.69 19.36
N ARG A 91 8.77 19.80 18.25
CA ARG A 91 9.41 21.07 17.84
C ARG A 91 8.41 22.13 17.43
N ILE A 92 7.34 21.73 16.76
CA ILE A 92 6.23 22.62 16.36
C ILE A 92 5.48 23.10 17.61
N GLU A 93 5.16 22.20 18.55
CA GLU A 93 4.50 22.51 19.81
C GLU A 93 5.32 23.52 20.63
N THR A 94 6.62 23.28 20.79
CA THR A 94 7.53 24.20 21.49
C THR A 94 7.57 25.60 20.87
N LYS A 95 7.45 25.71 19.53
CA LYS A 95 7.41 27.01 18.84
C LYS A 95 6.08 27.72 19.06
N ILE A 96 4.97 26.99 18.98
CA ILE A 96 3.63 27.52 19.23
C ILE A 96 3.55 28.04 20.67
N ASP A 97 4.02 27.27 21.64
CA ASP A 97 4.06 27.67 23.05
C ASP A 97 4.83 28.97 23.25
N LYS A 98 6.03 29.09 22.67
CA LYS A 98 6.83 30.32 22.74
C LYS A 98 6.10 31.54 22.15
N LEU A 99 5.34 31.36 21.08
CA LEU A 99 4.56 32.45 20.46
C LEU A 99 3.35 32.84 21.31
N VAL A 100 2.65 31.86 21.89
CA VAL A 100 1.53 32.10 22.80
C VAL A 100 2.01 32.80 24.09
N GLN A 101 3.16 32.37 24.62
CA GLN A 101 3.76 32.90 25.85
C GLN A 101 4.43 34.28 25.64
N ALA A 102 4.96 34.54 24.44
CA ALA A 102 5.40 35.88 24.03
C ALA A 102 4.22 36.87 23.89
N GLY A 103 2.98 36.39 24.06
CA GLY A 103 1.76 37.13 23.87
C GLY A 103 1.49 37.29 22.39
N GLY A 104 0.27 36.95 21.95
CA GLY A 104 -0.28 37.43 20.69
C GLY A 104 -0.47 38.95 20.72
N GLU A 105 0.60 39.72 20.95
CA GLU A 105 0.62 41.15 20.72
C GLU A 105 0.86 41.34 19.22
N PRO A 106 -0.10 41.91 18.47
CA PRO A 106 0.20 42.34 17.13
C PRO A 106 1.36 43.32 17.22
N ALA A 107 2.43 43.04 16.47
CA ALA A 107 3.53 43.97 16.22
C ALA A 107 2.93 45.25 15.63
N GLY A 108 2.52 46.18 16.49
CA GLY A 108 1.63 47.28 16.12
C GLY A 108 0.79 47.87 17.27
N ALA A 109 0.77 47.28 18.46
CA ALA A 109 0.25 47.97 19.65
C ALA A 109 1.27 49.04 20.10
N THR A 110 1.15 50.21 19.51
CA THR A 110 1.81 51.46 19.90
C THR A 110 1.78 51.62 21.42
N ARG A 111 2.94 51.47 22.07
CA ARG A 111 3.14 52.04 23.41
C ARG A 111 2.76 53.52 23.33
N PRO A 112 1.88 54.05 24.19
CA PRO A 112 1.59 55.47 24.19
C PRO A 112 2.89 56.22 24.48
N VAL A 113 3.32 57.04 23.51
CA VAL A 113 4.47 57.93 23.66
C VAL A 113 4.16 58.86 24.84
N PRO A 114 5.07 59.06 25.81
CA PRO A 114 4.84 60.01 26.89
C PRO A 114 4.75 61.41 26.28
N VAL A 115 3.57 62.01 26.27
CA VAL A 115 3.39 63.41 25.87
C VAL A 115 3.90 64.26 27.02
N THR A 116 5.10 64.81 26.92
CA THR A 116 5.57 65.83 27.85
C THR A 116 4.79 67.12 27.60
N PRO A 117 4.15 67.70 28.63
CA PRO A 117 3.37 68.93 28.44
C PRO A 117 4.30 70.10 28.07
N PRO A 118 3.84 71.04 27.22
CA PRO A 118 4.64 72.18 26.80
C PRO A 118 4.93 73.12 27.99
N PRO A 119 6.09 73.80 27.98
CA PRO A 119 6.46 74.71 29.06
C PRO A 119 5.50 75.93 29.10
N PRO A 120 5.23 76.47 30.30
CA PRO A 120 4.34 77.61 30.47
C PRO A 120 4.92 78.90 29.84
N PRO A 121 4.06 79.88 29.51
CA PRO A 121 4.43 81.08 28.76
C PRO A 121 5.37 82.02 29.51
#